data_AF-A0A2M7TD02-F1
#
_entry.id   AF-A0A2M7TD02-F1
#
_cell.length_a   1.000
_cell.length_b   1.000
_cell.length_c   1.000
_cell.angle_alpha   90.00
_cell.angle_beta   90.00
_cell.angle_gamma   90.00
#
_symmetry.space_group_name_H-M   'P 1'
#
loop_
_entity.id
_entity.type
_entity.pdbx_description
1 polymer ?
#
loop_
_entity_poly.entity_id
_entity_poly.type
_entity_poly.pdbx_seq_one_letter_code
_entity_poly.pdbx_strand_id
1 'polypeptide(L)' 'MSRSRSLKRKGNLRTRLTNLSPCPQCKKLILPHTVCPYCGSYKSHSVVDLAIKSKTRIVKEGR' A
#
# COMPACT_ATOMS: atom_id res chain seq x y z
N MET A 1 -24.69 -25.63 14.51
CA MET A 1 -23.70 -26.36 13.69
C MET A 1 -22.78 -27.17 14.60
N SER A 2 -22.46 -28.43 14.28
CA SER A 2 -21.54 -29.26 15.09
C SER A 2 -20.10 -28.70 15.07
N ARG A 3 -19.31 -29.03 16.11
CA ARG A 3 -17.91 -28.58 16.25
C ARG A 3 -17.07 -28.89 15.00
N SER A 4 -17.21 -30.11 14.46
CA SER A 4 -16.54 -30.54 13.22
C SER A 4 -16.93 -29.68 12.01
N ARG A 5 -18.23 -29.40 11.82
CA ARG A 5 -18.69 -28.54 10.71
C ARG A 5 -18.16 -27.11 10.83
N SER A 6 -18.09 -26.56 12.04
CA SER A 6 -17.57 -25.21 12.28
C SER A 6 -16.07 -25.09 11.97
N LEU A 7 -15.26 -26.07 12.39
CA LEU A 7 -13.82 -26.10 12.12
C LEU A 7 -13.52 -26.25 10.64
N LYS A 8 -14.24 -27.14 9.93
CA LYS A 8 -14.08 -27.30 8.46
C LYS A 8 -14.38 -26.00 7.72
N ARG A 9 -15.45 -25.29 8.11
CA ARG A 9 -15.80 -23.99 7.53
C ARG A 9 -14.69 -22.96 7.75
N LYS A 10 -14.18 -22.84 8.98
CA LYS A 10 -13.09 -21.89 9.32
C LYS A 10 -11.78 -22.23 8.61
N GLY A 11 -11.45 -23.51 8.45
CA GLY A 11 -10.22 -23.96 7.79
C GLY A 11 -10.09 -23.52 6.34
N ASN A 12 -11.21 -23.23 5.65
CA ASN A 12 -11.23 -22.75 4.27
C ASN A 12 -11.01 -21.22 4.15
N LEU A 13 -11.10 -20.46 5.25
CA LEU A 13 -10.98 -19.00 5.26
C LEU A 13 -9.52 -18.55 5.42
N ARG A 14 -8.62 -19.06 4.58
CA ARG A 14 -7.18 -18.73 4.65
C ARG A 14 -6.86 -17.54 3.74
N THR A 15 -6.24 -16.50 4.30
CA THR A 15 -5.69 -15.37 3.55
C THR A 15 -4.27 -15.68 3.07
N ARG A 16 -3.91 -15.20 1.87
CA ARG A 16 -2.55 -15.29 1.34
C ARG A 16 -1.83 -13.95 1.50
N LEU A 17 -0.52 -14.00 1.71
CA LEU A 17 0.32 -12.80 1.71
C LEU A 17 0.38 -12.21 0.31
N THR A 18 0.42 -10.88 0.22
CA THR A 18 0.61 -10.15 -1.03
C THR A 18 2.08 -10.12 -1.42
N ASN A 19 2.38 -10.36 -2.70
CA ASN A 19 3.74 -10.25 -3.21
C ASN A 19 4.16 -8.78 -3.30
N LEU A 20 5.35 -8.47 -2.80
CA LEU A 20 5.96 -7.15 -2.90
C LEU A 20 7.08 -7.16 -3.94
N SER A 21 7.22 -6.08 -4.69
CA SER A 21 8.26 -5.89 -5.70
C SER A 21 9.17 -4.72 -5.34
N PRO A 22 10.47 -4.77 -5.68
CA PRO A 22 11.36 -3.63 -5.46
C PRO A 22 10.98 -2.44 -6.35
N CYS A 23 10.95 -1.24 -5.76
CA CYS A 23 10.73 0.00 -6.51
C CYS A 23 11.94 0.31 -7.40
N PRO A 24 11.75 0.71 -8.68
CA PRO A 24 12.86 0.97 -9.60
C PRO A 24 13.73 2.18 -9.22
N GLN A 25 13.20 3.16 -8.48
CA GLN A 25 13.97 4.36 -8.09
C GLN A 25 14.64 4.23 -6.72
N CYS A 26 13.89 3.82 -5.70
CA CYS A 26 14.41 3.79 -4.32
C CYS A 26 14.73 2.39 -3.78
N LYS A 27 14.52 1.33 -4.59
CA LYS A 27 14.76 -0.09 -4.26
C LYS A 27 14.03 -0.63 -3.02
N LYS A 28 13.10 0.13 -2.44
CA LYS A 28 12.24 -0.31 -1.33
C LYS A 28 11.15 -1.25 -1.84
N LEU A 29 10.73 -2.18 -1.00
CA LEU A 29 9.63 -3.09 -1.30
C LEU A 29 8.31 -2.32 -1.32
N ILE A 30 7.56 -2.46 -2.42
CA ILE A 30 6.26 -1.81 -2.63
C ILE A 30 5.25 -2.80 -3.21
N LEU A 31 3.97 -2.45 -3.10
CA LEU A 31 2.90 -3.17 -3.77
C LEU A 31 2.97 -2.92 -5.29
N PRO A 32 2.79 -3.95 -6.12
CA PRO A 32 2.72 -3.78 -7.56
C PRO A 32 1.55 -2.87 -7.94
N HIS A 33 1.68 -2.15 -9.06
CA HIS A 33 0.68 -1.22 -9.58
C HIS A 33 0.30 -0.04 -8.66
N THR A 34 1.09 0.24 -7.62
CA THR A 34 0.88 1.41 -6.75
C THR A 34 2.00 2.43 -6.91
N VAL A 35 1.70 3.70 -6.60
CA VAL A 35 2.72 4.75 -6.49
C VAL A 35 3.58 4.45 -5.26
N CYS A 36 4.89 4.55 -5.39
CA CYS A 36 5.79 4.32 -4.26
C CYS A 36 5.53 5.38 -3.15
N PRO A 37 5.18 4.99 -1.92
CA PRO A 37 4.90 5.95 -0.84
C PRO A 37 6.17 6.69 -0.38
N TYR A 38 7.35 6.16 -0.69
CA TYR A 38 8.63 6.72 -0.27
C TYR A 38 9.17 7.77 -1.25
N CYS A 39 9.09 7.52 -2.55
CA CYS A 39 9.64 8.42 -3.58
C CYS A 39 8.57 9.07 -4.47
N GLY A 40 7.28 8.76 -4.28
CA GLY A 40 6.19 9.42 -5.01
C GLY A 40 6.13 9.10 -6.50
N SER A 41 6.89 8.10 -6.96
CA SER A 41 6.99 7.74 -8.36
C SER A 41 6.22 6.48 -8.74
N TYR A 42 5.76 6.45 -9.99
CA TYR A 42 5.14 5.32 -10.65
C TYR A 42 5.75 5.17 -12.05
N LYS A 43 6.18 3.96 -12.40
CA LYS A 43 6.84 3.67 -13.69
C LYS A 43 7.93 4.70 -14.04
N SER A 44 8.87 4.95 -13.12
CA SER A 44 9.97 5.91 -13.27
C SER A 44 9.60 7.39 -13.48
N HIS A 45 8.31 7.74 -13.48
CA HIS A 45 7.85 9.13 -13.49
C HIS A 45 7.50 9.59 -12.07
N SER A 46 7.91 10.80 -11.69
CA SER A 46 7.44 11.47 -10.47
C SER A 46 5.99 11.88 -10.66
N VAL A 47 5.07 11.21 -9.95
CA VAL A 47 3.62 11.50 -10.02
C VAL A 47 3.19 12.41 -8.87
N VAL A 48 3.94 12.39 -7.76
CA VAL A 48 3.65 13.21 -6.58
C VAL A 48 4.81 14.16 -6.34
N ASP A 49 4.56 15.46 -6.55
CA ASP A 49 5.44 16.51 -6.06
C ASP A 49 5.28 16.62 -4.54
N LEU A 50 6.15 15.93 -3.80
CA LEU A 50 6.15 15.99 -2.33
C LEU A 50 6.36 17.42 -1.81
N ALA A 51 6.91 18.32 -2.63
CA ALA A 51 7.05 19.75 -2.35
C ALA A 51 5.71 20.51 -2.30
N ILE A 52 4.66 20.05 -2.98
CA ILE A 52 3.34 20.73 -2.97
C ILE A 52 2.54 20.34 -1.72
N LYS A 53 2.79 19.15 -1.16
CA LYS A 53 2.08 18.62 0.02
C LYS A 53 2.29 19.45 1.29
N SER A 54 3.43 20.13 1.42
CA SER A 54 3.69 21.03 2.56
C SER A 54 2.75 22.23 2.55
N LYS A 55 2.48 22.83 1.38
CA LYS A 55 1.55 23.97 1.23
C LYS A 55 0.12 23.61 1.61
N THR A 56 -0.36 22.42 1.24
CA THR A 56 -1.76 22.04 1.49
C THR A 56 -2.04 21.64 2.95
N ARG A 57 -1.02 21.16 3.69
CA ARG A 57 -1.16 20.86 5.13
C ARG A 57 -1.22 22.12 5.98
N ILE A 58 -0.36 23.11 5.69
CA ILE A 58 -0.39 24.43 6.35
C ILE A 58 -1.78 25.10 6.20
N VAL A 59 -2.42 24.96 5.02
CA VAL A 59 -3.75 25.54 4.76
C VAL A 59 -4.88 24.74 5.43
N LYS A 60 -4.68 23.46 5.75
CA LYS A 60 -5.70 22.60 6.39
C LYS A 60 -5.64 22.61 7.92
N GLU A 61 -4.46 22.80 8.51
CA GLU A 61 -4.28 22.92 9.96
C GLU A 61 -4.43 24.39 10.45
N GLY A 62 -4.45 25.34 9.52
CA GLY A 62 -4.75 26.76 9.76
C GLY A 62 -6.22 27.15 9.55
N ARG A 63 -7.15 26.19 9.67
CA ARG A 63 -8.60 26.42 9.80
C ARG A 63 -9.18 25.46 10.83
#